data_AF-A0A3L8R463-F1
#
_entry.id   AF-A0A3L8R463-F1
#
_cell.length_a   1.000
_cell.length_b   1.000
_cell.length_c   1.000
_cell.angle_alpha   90.00
_cell.angle_beta   90.00
_cell.angle_gamma   90.00
#
_symmetry.space_group_name_H-M   'P 1'
#
loop_
_entity.id
_entity.type
_entity.pdbx_description
1 polymer ?
#
loop_
_entity_poly.entity_id
_entity_poly.type
_entity_poly.pdbx_seq_one_letter_code
_entity_poly.pdbx_strand_id
1 'polypeptide(L)'
;MLCAFMLLLALANFLAAAAPDYWLVLTSRIMVGITIGGFWSIGAGLAERLVPPVSVGRATAVIFSAVPLGSVLGVPAGTLIGDLAGWRTAFTVMGALAVGVLVMLLLLVPPLPPIQTTRLGVLNGMLHSASIRFALMLTFLVVLAHFGTYTYVTPFLEQVTHVGDGLITTFLLLYGAAGILGNFLGGAWVARCPRTVLGLAAGLIAAATLLLPALGRWDAGAVILLIAWGVAYGAVPVASQT
;
A
#
# COMPACT_ATOMS: atom_id res chain seq x y z
N MET A 1 -6.42 12.81 16.36
CA MET A 1 -6.11 11.55 15.64
C MET A 1 -4.81 11.64 14.86
N LEU A 2 -4.63 12.60 13.93
CA LEU A 2 -3.38 12.75 13.17
C LEU A 2 -2.13 12.81 14.07
N CYS A 3 -2.14 13.60 15.14
CA CYS A 3 -1.03 13.65 16.10
C CYS A 3 -0.75 12.28 16.76
N ALA A 4 -1.79 11.50 17.08
CA ALA A 4 -1.63 10.18 17.65
C ALA A 4 -1.02 9.19 16.65
N PHE A 5 -1.40 9.27 15.37
CA PHE A 5 -0.77 8.47 14.32
C PHE A 5 0.68 8.88 14.08
N MET A 6 1.00 10.18 14.08
CA MET A 6 2.40 10.62 13.96
C MET A 6 3.26 10.19 15.15
N LEU A 7 2.71 10.24 16.37
CA LEU A 7 3.38 9.71 17.56
C LEU A 7 3.59 8.19 17.44
N LEU A 8 2.56 7.44 17.04
CA LEU A 8 2.64 5.99 16.84
C LEU A 8 3.68 5.64 15.78
N LEU A 9 3.74 6.40 14.68
CA LEU A 9 4.73 6.24 13.62
C LEU A 9 6.16 6.50 14.12
N ALA A 10 6.35 7.57 14.89
CA ALA A 10 7.65 7.88 15.50
C ALA A 10 8.11 6.74 16.42
N LEU A 11 7.22 6.30 17.33
CA LEU A 11 7.50 5.19 18.24
C LEU A 11 7.81 3.89 17.47
N ALA A 12 7.05 3.58 16.43
CA ALA A 12 7.30 2.40 15.60
C ALA A 12 8.69 2.45 14.95
N ASN A 13 9.08 3.60 14.39
CA ASN A 13 10.39 3.75 13.76
C ASN A 13 11.54 3.65 14.78
N PHE A 14 11.42 4.28 15.95
CA PHE A 14 12.44 4.14 17.00
C PHE A 14 12.52 2.71 17.54
N LEU A 15 11.37 2.03 17.66
CA LEU A 15 11.32 0.62 18.06
C LEU A 15 12.03 -0.28 17.03
N ALA A 16 11.81 -0.03 15.73
CA ALA A 16 12.52 -0.73 14.66
C ALA A 16 14.03 -0.48 14.71
N ALA A 17 14.46 0.77 14.92
CA ALA A 17 15.87 1.13 15.01
C ALA A 17 16.57 0.45 16.20
N ALA A 18 15.88 0.33 17.34
CA ALA A 18 16.41 -0.29 18.56
C ALA A 18 16.21 -1.82 18.60
N ALA A 19 15.70 -2.44 17.54
CA ALA A 19 15.33 -3.85 17.57
C ALA A 19 16.52 -4.80 17.78
N PRO A 20 16.51 -5.61 18.86
CA PRO A 20 17.53 -6.64 19.11
C PRO A 20 17.20 -7.95 18.38
N ASP A 21 15.93 -8.16 18.05
CA ASP A 21 15.41 -9.37 17.42
C ASP A 21 14.33 -9.02 16.37
N TYR A 22 13.95 -10.04 15.60
CA TYR A 22 12.96 -9.92 14.53
C TYR A 22 11.56 -9.59 15.04
N TRP A 23 11.17 -10.09 16.22
CA TRP A 23 9.82 -9.87 16.75
C TRP A 23 9.59 -8.40 17.05
N LEU A 24 10.60 -7.69 17.54
CA LEU A 24 10.49 -6.26 17.77
C LEU A 24 10.34 -5.46 16.45
N VAL A 25 11.02 -5.89 15.39
CA VAL A 25 10.80 -5.34 14.03
C VAL A 25 9.38 -5.65 13.57
N LEU A 26 8.87 -6.87 13.80
CA LEU A 26 7.52 -7.23 13.37
C LEU A 26 6.45 -6.39 14.09
N THR A 27 6.59 -6.17 15.41
CA THR A 27 5.71 -5.30 16.17
C THR A 27 5.72 -3.87 15.64
N SER A 28 6.90 -3.34 15.31
CA SER A 28 6.97 -1.99 14.73
C SER A 28 6.26 -1.91 13.37
N ARG A 29 6.34 -2.97 12.54
CA ARG A 29 5.59 -3.02 11.27
C ARG A 29 4.08 -3.05 11.48
N ILE A 30 3.59 -3.75 12.50
CA ILE A 30 2.16 -3.72 12.86
C ILE A 30 1.72 -2.29 13.22
N MET A 31 2.52 -1.57 14.03
CA MET A 31 2.23 -0.18 14.40
C MET A 31 2.22 0.77 13.20
N VAL A 32 3.15 0.60 12.25
CA VAL A 32 3.16 1.34 10.98
C VAL A 32 1.90 1.03 10.17
N GLY A 33 1.48 -0.24 10.11
CA GLY A 33 0.23 -0.63 9.44
C GLY A 33 -1.01 0.06 10.00
N ILE A 34 -1.13 0.13 11.33
CA ILE A 34 -2.21 0.87 12.01
C ILE A 34 -2.18 2.36 11.64
N THR A 35 -0.97 2.96 11.64
CA THR A 35 -0.78 4.37 11.27
C THR A 35 -1.25 4.64 9.84
N ILE A 36 -0.83 3.81 8.89
CA ILE A 36 -1.18 3.95 7.47
C ILE A 36 -2.69 3.81 7.28
N GLY A 37 -3.30 2.73 7.80
CA GLY A 37 -4.75 2.51 7.68
C GLY A 37 -5.55 3.65 8.32
N GLY A 38 -5.11 4.12 9.49
CA GLY A 38 -5.69 5.26 10.18
C GLY A 38 -5.59 6.56 9.38
N PHE A 39 -4.42 6.88 8.83
CA PHE A 39 -4.22 8.07 8.01
C PHE A 39 -5.13 8.05 6.77
N TRP A 40 -5.17 6.94 6.04
CA TRP A 40 -5.98 6.81 4.83
C TRP A 40 -7.48 6.93 5.09
N SER A 41 -7.97 6.53 6.27
CA SER A 41 -9.39 6.68 6.64
C SER A 41 -9.84 8.14 6.86
N ILE A 42 -8.90 9.07 7.11
CA ILE A 42 -9.21 10.48 7.40
C ILE A 42 -8.65 11.43 6.34
N GLY A 43 -7.56 11.04 5.66
CA GLY A 43 -6.79 11.89 4.76
C GLY A 43 -7.61 12.48 3.60
N ALA A 44 -8.50 11.67 3.00
CA ALA A 44 -9.34 12.10 1.89
C ALA A 44 -10.28 13.27 2.26
N GLY A 45 -10.77 13.30 3.51
CA GLY A 45 -11.68 14.34 4.00
C GLY A 45 -10.96 15.54 4.64
N LEU A 46 -9.63 15.55 4.70
CA LEU A 46 -8.90 16.58 5.44
C LEU A 46 -8.88 17.94 4.69
N ALA A 47 -8.78 17.91 3.35
CA ALA A 47 -8.70 19.10 2.51
C ALA A 47 -9.92 20.02 2.70
N GLU A 48 -11.13 19.46 2.64
CA GLU A 48 -12.39 20.18 2.81
C GLU A 48 -12.52 20.90 4.17
N ARG A 49 -11.76 20.43 5.16
CA ARG A 49 -11.79 20.97 6.53
C ARG A 49 -10.73 22.04 6.78
N LEU A 50 -9.75 22.19 5.89
CA LEU A 50 -8.60 23.07 6.06
C LEU A 50 -8.63 24.30 5.15
N VAL A 51 -9.33 24.24 4.02
CA VAL A 51 -9.33 25.32 3.02
C VAL A 51 -10.74 25.69 2.54
N PRO A 52 -10.94 26.90 1.99
CA PRO A 52 -12.21 27.28 1.36
C PRO A 52 -12.60 26.34 0.21
N PRO A 53 -13.90 26.19 -0.11
CA PRO A 53 -14.39 25.24 -1.14
C PRO A 53 -13.69 25.34 -2.49
N VAL A 54 -13.40 26.56 -2.95
CA VAL A 54 -12.69 26.83 -4.22
C VAL A 54 -11.26 26.27 -4.26
N SER A 55 -10.64 26.05 -3.10
CA SER A 55 -9.26 25.58 -2.96
C SER A 55 -9.15 24.09 -2.63
N VAL A 56 -10.26 23.39 -2.38
CA VAL A 56 -10.26 21.98 -1.96
C VAL A 56 -9.53 21.11 -2.96
N GLY A 57 -9.79 21.27 -4.26
CA GLY A 57 -9.09 20.50 -5.30
C GLY A 57 -7.56 20.67 -5.25
N ARG A 58 -7.07 21.89 -5.01
CA ARG A 58 -5.63 22.17 -4.86
C ARG A 58 -5.06 21.57 -3.58
N ALA A 59 -5.77 21.69 -2.46
CA ALA A 59 -5.35 21.12 -1.18
C ALA A 59 -5.31 19.59 -1.24
N THR A 60 -6.31 18.95 -1.84
CA THR A 60 -6.32 17.51 -2.11
C THR A 60 -5.13 17.12 -2.99
N ALA A 61 -4.87 17.84 -4.08
CA ALA A 61 -3.71 17.56 -4.93
C ALA A 61 -2.38 17.64 -4.14
N VAL A 62 -2.21 18.63 -3.26
CA VAL A 62 -1.02 18.76 -2.39
C VAL A 62 -0.91 17.58 -1.42
N ILE A 63 -1.99 17.22 -0.71
CA ILE A 63 -1.99 16.10 0.24
C ILE A 63 -1.64 14.79 -0.46
N PHE A 64 -2.26 14.51 -1.61
CA PHE A 64 -2.07 13.26 -2.34
C PHE A 64 -0.77 13.22 -3.16
N SER A 65 -0.13 14.38 -3.42
CA SER A 65 1.21 14.43 -4.01
C SER A 65 2.27 13.75 -3.13
N ALA A 66 1.99 13.59 -1.82
CA ALA A 66 2.86 12.85 -0.91
C ALA A 66 3.08 11.39 -1.35
N VAL A 67 2.13 10.76 -2.04
CA VAL A 67 2.25 9.37 -2.51
C VAL A 67 3.36 9.22 -3.56
N PRO A 68 3.32 9.90 -4.71
CA PRO A 68 4.42 9.83 -5.68
C PRO A 68 5.72 10.41 -5.13
N LEU A 69 5.68 11.48 -4.32
CA LEU A 69 6.89 12.05 -3.71
C LEU A 69 7.57 11.07 -2.75
N GLY A 70 6.80 10.32 -1.95
CA GLY A 70 7.32 9.29 -1.08
C GLY A 70 8.02 8.17 -1.84
N SER A 71 7.46 7.75 -2.97
CA SER A 71 8.08 6.73 -3.83
C SER A 71 9.34 7.23 -4.54
N VAL A 72 9.31 8.46 -5.08
CA VAL A 72 10.42 9.01 -5.89
C VAL A 72 11.59 9.51 -5.03
N LEU A 73 11.31 10.11 -3.87
CA LEU A 73 12.34 10.68 -3.00
C LEU A 73 12.59 9.82 -1.76
N GLY A 74 11.52 9.34 -1.12
CA GLY A 74 11.60 8.62 0.15
C GLY A 74 12.30 7.27 0.03
N VAL A 75 11.98 6.48 -0.99
CA VAL A 75 12.61 5.16 -1.20
C VAL A 75 14.11 5.30 -1.47
N PRO A 76 14.59 6.09 -2.46
CA PRO A 76 16.03 6.25 -2.69
C PRO A 76 16.77 6.87 -1.51
N ALA A 77 16.18 7.87 -0.83
CA ALA A 77 16.81 8.47 0.36
C ALA A 77 16.94 7.45 1.50
N GLY A 78 15.89 6.65 1.73
CA GLY A 78 15.90 5.59 2.73
C GLY A 78 16.95 4.52 2.43
N THR A 79 17.04 4.08 1.17
CA THR A 79 18.07 3.12 0.72
C THR A 79 19.47 3.71 0.88
N LEU A 80 19.71 4.94 0.43
CA LEU A 80 21.01 5.59 0.55
C LEU A 80 21.48 5.71 2.01
N ILE A 81 20.59 6.11 2.92
CA ILE A 81 20.91 6.18 4.36
C ILE A 81 21.17 4.76 4.90
N GLY A 82 20.37 3.78 4.47
CA GLY A 82 20.54 2.38 4.82
C GLY A 82 21.89 1.81 4.39
N ASP A 83 22.36 2.16 3.19
CA ASP A 83 23.62 1.71 2.62
C ASP A 83 24.83 2.38 3.30
N LEU A 84 24.73 3.68 3.60
CA LEU A 84 25.83 4.46 4.18
C LEU A 84 26.00 4.26 5.68
N ALA A 85 24.89 4.16 6.42
CA ALA A 85 24.89 4.20 7.89
C ALA A 85 24.07 3.08 8.53
N GLY A 86 23.65 2.09 7.73
CA GLY A 86 22.85 0.97 8.18
C GLY A 86 21.35 1.29 8.25
N TRP A 87 20.54 0.25 8.07
CA TRP A 87 19.08 0.33 8.08
C TRP A 87 18.50 0.89 9.39
N ARG A 88 19.18 0.72 10.53
CA ARG A 88 18.76 1.28 11.82
C ARG A 88 18.75 2.81 11.79
N THR A 89 19.75 3.41 11.17
CA THR A 89 19.85 4.87 11.01
C THR A 89 18.72 5.41 10.14
N ALA A 90 18.35 4.68 9.07
CA ALA A 90 17.21 5.06 8.23
C ALA A 90 15.90 5.11 9.04
N PHE A 91 15.65 4.15 9.93
CA PHE A 91 14.51 4.20 10.84
C PHE A 91 14.61 5.33 11.86
N THR A 92 15.78 5.59 12.45
CA THR A 92 15.96 6.72 13.37
C THR A 92 15.64 8.06 12.71
N VAL A 93 16.12 8.27 11.48
CA VAL A 93 15.82 9.48 10.70
C VAL A 93 14.33 9.59 10.41
N MET A 94 13.67 8.50 10.00
CA MET A 94 12.24 8.50 9.75
C MET A 94 11.42 8.78 11.02
N GLY A 95 11.85 8.23 12.16
CA GLY A 95 11.27 8.53 13.47
C GLY A 95 11.39 10.01 13.84
N ALA A 96 12.57 10.60 13.62
CA ALA A 96 12.81 12.03 13.85
C ALA A 96 11.95 12.92 12.94
N LEU A 97 11.81 12.56 11.65
CA LEU A 97 10.91 13.26 10.73
C LEU A 97 9.45 13.17 11.18
N ALA A 98 9.01 12.00 11.66
CA ALA A 98 7.67 11.82 12.19
C ALA A 98 7.41 12.71 13.43
N VAL A 99 8.40 12.85 14.32
CA VAL A 99 8.33 13.80 15.45
C VAL A 99 8.28 15.24 14.94
N GLY A 100 9.09 15.61 13.95
CA GLY A 100 9.06 16.95 13.34
C GLY A 100 7.67 17.29 12.78
N VAL A 101 7.06 16.37 12.05
CA VAL A 101 5.69 16.53 11.54
C VAL A 101 4.66 16.58 12.68
N LEU A 102 4.83 15.78 13.74
CA LEU A 102 3.98 15.86 14.94
C LEU A 102 4.02 17.27 15.56
N VAL A 103 5.22 17.84 15.71
CA VAL A 103 5.38 19.21 16.23
C VAL A 103 4.74 20.22 15.29
N MET A 104 4.93 20.10 13.97
CA MET A 104 4.27 20.97 12.99
C MET A 104 2.74 20.88 13.06
N LEU A 105 2.18 19.67 13.22
CA LEU A 105 0.73 19.49 13.39
C LEU A 105 0.21 20.20 14.64
N LEU A 106 0.95 20.12 15.75
CA LEU A 106 0.56 20.78 17.00
C LEU A 106 0.63 22.30 16.93
N LEU A 107 1.57 22.85 16.13
CA LEU A 107 1.79 24.30 16.02
C LEU A 107 0.95 24.95 14.92
N LEU A 108 0.75 24.27 13.79
CA LEU A 108 0.22 24.87 12.56
C LEU A 108 -1.20 24.44 12.22
N VAL A 109 -1.65 23.27 12.67
CA VAL A 109 -2.97 22.75 12.31
C VAL A 109 -4.01 23.12 13.38
N PRO A 110 -5.04 23.90 13.03
CA PRO A 110 -6.07 24.26 13.99
C PRO A 110 -6.87 23.02 14.43
N PRO A 111 -7.51 23.07 15.60
CA PRO A 111 -8.40 22.00 16.05
C PRO A 111 -9.52 21.75 15.02
N LEU A 112 -9.66 20.48 14.62
CA LEU A 112 -10.65 20.03 13.64
C LEU A 112 -11.73 19.17 14.34
N PRO A 113 -12.68 19.78 15.08
CA PRO A 113 -13.70 19.04 15.84
C PRO A 113 -14.56 18.16 14.93
N PRO A 114 -14.88 16.91 15.29
CA PRO A 114 -15.62 16.01 14.42
C PRO A 114 -17.02 16.58 14.11
N ILE A 115 -17.36 16.68 12.81
CA ILE A 115 -18.66 17.19 12.34
C ILE A 115 -19.74 16.12 12.52
N GLN A 116 -19.39 14.86 12.24
CA GLN A 116 -20.18 13.69 12.56
C GLN A 116 -19.23 12.61 13.09
N THR A 117 -19.56 12.05 14.25
CA THR A 117 -18.88 10.85 14.73
C THR A 117 -19.52 9.66 14.04
N THR A 118 -18.79 8.97 13.16
CA THR A 118 -19.23 7.66 12.65
C THR A 118 -19.42 6.74 13.84
N ARG A 119 -20.67 6.48 14.21
CA ARG A 119 -20.99 5.59 15.33
C ARG A 119 -20.60 4.17 14.93
N LEU A 120 -20.06 3.41 15.87
CA LEU A 120 -19.81 1.98 15.68
C LEU A 120 -21.05 1.23 15.21
N GLY A 121 -22.25 1.71 15.56
CA GLY A 121 -23.53 1.17 15.07
C GLY A 121 -23.75 1.32 13.55
N VAL A 122 -23.21 2.37 12.90
CA VAL A 122 -23.28 2.53 11.44
C VAL A 122 -22.34 1.52 10.76
N LEU A 123 -21.12 1.37 11.29
CA LEU A 123 -20.17 0.35 10.84
C LEU A 123 -20.74 -1.06 11.03
N ASN A 124 -21.35 -1.34 12.19
CA ASN A 124 -22.02 -2.62 12.44
C ASN A 124 -23.20 -2.85 11.47
N GLY A 125 -23.99 -1.80 11.20
CA GLY A 125 -25.04 -1.81 10.18
C GLY A 125 -24.52 -2.17 8.78
N MET A 126 -23.36 -1.65 8.38
CA MET A 126 -22.72 -2.02 7.11
C MET A 126 -22.27 -3.48 7.11
N LEU A 127 -21.75 -4.00 8.24
CA LEU A 127 -21.38 -5.40 8.39
C LEU A 127 -22.58 -6.37 8.37
N HIS A 128 -23.81 -5.91 8.61
CA HIS A 128 -24.98 -6.76 8.42
C HIS A 128 -25.25 -7.08 6.93
N SER A 129 -24.83 -6.21 6.01
CA SER A 129 -24.93 -6.48 4.57
C SER A 129 -24.00 -7.61 4.16
N ALA A 130 -24.57 -8.72 3.70
CA ALA A 130 -23.81 -9.85 3.16
C ALA A 130 -22.90 -9.42 1.98
N SER A 131 -23.38 -8.49 1.13
CA SER A 131 -22.60 -8.00 -0.01
C SER A 131 -21.37 -7.20 0.44
N ILE A 132 -21.48 -6.37 1.48
CA ILE A 132 -20.36 -5.57 1.98
C ILE A 132 -19.32 -6.48 2.66
N ARG A 133 -19.77 -7.43 3.50
CA ARG A 133 -18.86 -8.41 4.12
C ARG A 133 -18.08 -9.21 3.08
N PHE A 134 -18.78 -9.68 2.04
CA PHE A 134 -18.14 -10.43 0.97
C PHE A 134 -17.10 -9.58 0.23
N ALA A 135 -17.44 -8.34 -0.14
CA ALA A 135 -16.49 -7.44 -0.80
C ALA A 135 -15.26 -7.16 0.08
N LEU A 136 -15.46 -6.85 1.37
CA LEU A 136 -14.36 -6.60 2.31
C LEU A 136 -13.46 -7.83 2.49
N MET A 137 -14.04 -9.02 2.68
CA MET A 137 -13.25 -10.26 2.79
C MET A 137 -12.50 -10.57 1.51
N LEU A 138 -13.14 -10.40 0.34
CA LEU A 138 -12.51 -10.64 -0.94
C LEU A 138 -11.32 -9.68 -1.17
N THR A 139 -11.51 -8.39 -0.93
CA THR A 139 -10.43 -7.40 -1.01
C THR A 139 -9.32 -7.72 -0.02
N PHE A 140 -9.66 -8.05 1.24
CA PHE A 140 -8.68 -8.46 2.25
C PHE A 140 -7.85 -9.65 1.79
N LEU A 141 -8.50 -10.73 1.33
CA LEU A 141 -7.82 -11.95 0.87
C LEU A 141 -6.94 -11.70 -0.36
N VAL A 142 -7.44 -10.93 -1.34
CA VAL A 142 -6.69 -10.60 -2.56
C VAL A 142 -5.45 -9.77 -2.23
N VAL A 143 -5.60 -8.73 -1.40
CA VAL A 143 -4.49 -7.87 -1.00
C VAL A 143 -3.47 -8.65 -0.15
N LEU A 144 -3.93 -9.47 0.79
CA LEU A 144 -3.08 -10.33 1.62
C LEU A 144 -2.29 -11.32 0.76
N ALA A 145 -2.96 -12.05 -0.15
CA ALA A 145 -2.32 -13.01 -1.04
C ALA A 145 -1.32 -12.32 -1.97
N HIS A 146 -1.68 -11.15 -2.52
CA HIS A 146 -0.80 -10.38 -3.38
C HIS A 146 0.47 -9.96 -2.65
N PHE A 147 0.38 -9.19 -1.57
CA PHE A 147 1.58 -8.71 -0.87
C PHE A 147 2.37 -9.85 -0.22
N GLY A 148 1.68 -10.87 0.30
CA GLY A 148 2.30 -12.06 0.87
C GLY A 148 3.15 -12.82 -0.15
N THR A 149 2.68 -12.95 -1.40
CA THR A 149 3.42 -13.63 -2.47
C THR A 149 4.46 -12.70 -3.11
N TYR A 150 4.12 -11.43 -3.35
CA TYR A 150 4.95 -10.48 -4.09
C TYR A 150 6.28 -10.21 -3.38
N THR A 151 6.27 -10.23 -2.04
CA THR A 151 7.47 -10.12 -1.20
C THR A 151 8.53 -11.19 -1.54
N TYR A 152 8.13 -12.35 -2.06
CA TYR A 152 9.03 -13.44 -2.40
C TYR A 152 9.31 -13.56 -3.91
N VAL A 153 8.84 -12.63 -4.75
CA VAL A 153 9.07 -12.71 -6.20
C VAL A 153 10.56 -12.63 -6.54
N THR A 154 11.27 -11.65 -5.97
CA THR A 154 12.73 -11.52 -6.19
C THR A 154 13.49 -12.77 -5.77
N PRO A 155 13.40 -13.25 -4.52
CA PRO A 155 14.11 -14.46 -4.12
C PRO A 155 13.65 -15.70 -4.89
N PHE A 156 12.39 -15.77 -5.35
CA PHE A 156 11.92 -16.84 -6.24
C PHE A 156 12.64 -16.80 -7.60
N LEU A 157 12.75 -15.63 -8.22
CA LEU A 157 13.44 -15.47 -9.51
C LEU A 157 14.94 -15.80 -9.39
N GLU A 158 15.57 -15.44 -8.28
CA GLU A 158 16.98 -15.74 -8.01
C GLU A 158 17.20 -17.23 -7.74
N GLN A 159 16.44 -17.81 -6.80
CA GLN A 159 16.74 -19.13 -6.24
C GLN A 159 16.05 -20.29 -6.96
N VAL A 160 14.94 -20.03 -7.65
CA VAL A 160 14.15 -21.06 -8.35
C VAL A 160 14.28 -20.92 -9.85
N THR A 161 14.05 -19.72 -10.38
CA THR A 161 14.17 -19.45 -11.83
C THR A 161 15.63 -19.31 -12.27
N HIS A 162 16.56 -18.95 -11.36
CA HIS A 162 17.98 -18.71 -11.63
C HIS A 162 18.22 -17.57 -12.64
N VAL A 163 17.39 -16.54 -12.57
CA VAL A 163 17.47 -15.35 -13.43
C VAL A 163 18.55 -14.40 -12.89
N GLY A 164 19.39 -13.85 -13.76
CA GLY A 164 20.40 -12.85 -13.36
C GLY A 164 19.80 -11.49 -12.99
N ASP A 165 20.49 -10.73 -12.13
CA ASP A 165 20.03 -9.48 -11.52
C ASP A 165 19.44 -8.44 -12.51
N GLY A 166 20.04 -8.30 -13.69
CA GLY A 166 19.57 -7.38 -14.74
C GLY A 166 18.21 -7.80 -15.34
N LEU A 167 17.96 -9.10 -15.47
CA LEU A 167 16.69 -9.63 -15.98
C LEU A 167 15.59 -9.57 -14.91
N ILE A 168 15.92 -9.72 -13.62
CA ILE A 168 14.97 -9.53 -12.51
C ILE A 168 14.38 -8.12 -12.56
N THR A 169 15.24 -7.10 -12.72
CA THR A 169 14.80 -5.71 -12.84
C THR A 169 13.85 -5.54 -14.04
N THR A 170 14.15 -6.20 -15.17
CA THR A 170 13.31 -6.19 -16.36
C THR A 170 11.94 -6.85 -16.11
N PHE A 171 11.90 -7.98 -15.39
CA PHE A 171 10.67 -8.68 -15.06
C PHE A 171 9.77 -7.85 -14.15
N LEU A 172 10.35 -7.20 -13.13
CA LEU A 172 9.63 -6.30 -12.24
C LEU A 172 9.12 -5.05 -12.97
N LEU A 173 9.87 -4.54 -13.95
CA LEU A 173 9.42 -3.44 -14.81
C LEU A 173 8.22 -3.86 -15.67
N LEU A 174 8.28 -5.04 -16.30
CA LEU A 174 7.17 -5.60 -17.08
C LEU A 174 5.93 -5.86 -16.21
N TYR A 175 6.11 -6.39 -15.00
CA TYR A 175 5.05 -6.51 -14.01
C TYR A 175 4.40 -5.14 -13.70
N GLY A 176 5.20 -4.10 -13.47
CA GLY A 176 4.71 -2.74 -13.19
C GLY A 176 3.94 -2.14 -14.37
N ALA A 177 4.48 -2.25 -15.59
CA ALA A 177 3.83 -1.80 -16.81
C ALA A 177 2.51 -2.53 -17.08
N ALA A 178 2.49 -3.85 -16.84
CA ALA A 178 1.28 -4.67 -16.89
C ALA A 178 0.24 -4.21 -15.86
N GLY A 179 0.66 -3.82 -14.66
CA GLY A 179 -0.21 -3.23 -13.64
C GLY A 179 -0.85 -1.91 -14.08
N ILE A 180 -0.11 -1.03 -14.74
CA ILE A 180 -0.66 0.21 -15.31
C ILE A 180 -1.73 -0.12 -16.35
N LEU A 181 -1.44 -1.05 -17.27
CA LEU A 181 -2.41 -1.51 -18.27
C LEU A 181 -3.67 -2.11 -17.61
N GLY A 182 -3.48 -2.96 -16.61
CA GLY A 182 -4.54 -3.58 -15.82
C GLY A 182 -5.45 -2.56 -15.14
N ASN A 183 -4.89 -1.46 -14.63
CA ASN A 183 -5.66 -0.38 -14.03
C ASN A 183 -6.58 0.33 -15.04
N PHE A 184 -6.07 0.64 -16.25
CA PHE A 184 -6.89 1.24 -17.31
C PHE A 184 -7.97 0.30 -17.82
N LEU A 185 -7.63 -0.98 -18.06
CA LEU A 185 -8.60 -2.00 -18.46
C LEU A 185 -9.65 -2.18 -17.37
N GLY A 186 -9.24 -2.38 -16.13
CA GLY A 186 -10.12 -2.48 -14.96
C GLY A 186 -11.08 -1.30 -14.88
N GLY A 187 -10.59 -0.07 -14.99
CA GLY A 187 -11.43 1.14 -14.97
C GLY A 187 -12.44 1.23 -16.12
N ALA A 188 -12.11 0.75 -17.31
CA ALA A 188 -13.04 0.74 -18.44
C ALA A 188 -14.23 -0.21 -18.23
N TRP A 189 -14.01 -1.36 -17.57
CA TRP A 189 -15.05 -2.38 -17.34
C TRP A 189 -15.72 -2.29 -15.96
N VAL A 190 -15.08 -1.66 -14.97
CA VAL A 190 -15.61 -1.59 -13.59
C VAL A 190 -16.96 -0.90 -13.53
N ALA A 191 -17.17 0.13 -14.35
CA ALA A 191 -18.40 0.92 -14.35
C ALA A 191 -19.63 0.10 -14.76
N ARG A 192 -19.44 -1.01 -15.48
CA ARG A 192 -20.51 -1.89 -15.93
C ARG A 192 -20.67 -3.13 -15.04
N CYS A 193 -19.55 -3.75 -14.67
CA CYS A 193 -19.55 -5.06 -13.99
C CYS A 193 -18.49 -5.15 -12.88
N PRO A 194 -18.60 -4.37 -11.77
CA PRO A 194 -17.54 -4.26 -10.77
C PRO A 194 -17.20 -5.60 -10.10
N ARG A 195 -18.22 -6.39 -9.76
CA ARG A 195 -18.06 -7.72 -9.16
C ARG A 195 -17.35 -8.71 -10.08
N THR A 196 -17.66 -8.66 -11.38
CA THR A 196 -17.05 -9.56 -12.37
C THR A 196 -15.58 -9.20 -12.58
N VAL A 197 -15.25 -7.91 -12.66
CA VAL A 197 -13.86 -7.44 -12.78
C VAL A 197 -13.05 -7.86 -11.55
N LEU A 198 -13.58 -7.66 -10.34
CA LEU A 198 -12.89 -8.07 -9.11
C LEU A 198 -12.72 -9.60 -9.03
N GLY A 199 -13.75 -10.37 -9.40
CA GLY A 199 -13.69 -11.84 -9.41
C GLY A 199 -12.69 -12.38 -10.43
N LEU A 200 -12.65 -11.82 -11.64
CA LEU A 200 -11.67 -12.18 -12.67
C LEU A 200 -10.25 -11.82 -12.25
N ALA A 201 -10.05 -10.63 -11.68
CA ALA A 201 -8.76 -10.21 -11.15
C ALA A 201 -8.29 -11.16 -10.04
N ALA A 202 -9.15 -11.46 -9.07
CA ALA A 202 -8.84 -12.40 -7.99
C ALA A 202 -8.50 -13.81 -8.53
N GLY A 203 -9.28 -14.32 -9.49
CA GLY A 203 -9.05 -15.61 -10.12
C GLY A 203 -7.74 -15.66 -10.91
N LEU A 204 -7.40 -14.59 -11.62
CA LEU A 204 -6.16 -14.50 -12.39
C LEU A 204 -4.93 -14.37 -11.47
N ILE A 205 -5.02 -13.63 -10.37
CA ILE A 205 -3.99 -13.60 -9.32
C ILE A 205 -3.79 -15.01 -8.73
N ALA A 206 -4.89 -15.69 -8.38
CA ALA A 206 -4.83 -17.03 -7.82
C ALA A 206 -4.20 -18.04 -8.81
N ALA A 207 -4.61 -18.01 -10.08
CA ALA A 207 -4.05 -18.87 -11.11
C ALA A 207 -2.56 -18.58 -11.36
N ALA A 208 -2.18 -17.30 -11.47
CA ALA A 208 -0.79 -16.91 -11.71
C ALA A 208 0.13 -17.34 -10.57
N THR A 209 -0.29 -17.09 -9.32
CA THR A 209 0.47 -17.46 -8.12
C THR A 209 0.54 -18.98 -7.91
N LEU A 210 -0.53 -19.72 -8.22
CA LEU A 210 -0.55 -21.19 -8.13
C LEU A 210 0.33 -21.86 -9.19
N LEU A 211 0.41 -21.28 -10.39
CA LEU A 211 1.20 -21.83 -11.50
C LEU A 211 2.69 -21.45 -11.43
N LEU A 212 3.05 -20.39 -10.70
CA LEU A 212 4.43 -19.91 -10.57
C LEU A 212 5.44 -21.01 -10.16
N PRO A 213 5.19 -21.85 -9.15
CA PRO A 213 6.13 -22.90 -8.77
C PRO A 213 6.41 -23.95 -9.87
N ALA A 214 5.46 -24.17 -10.78
CA ALA A 214 5.57 -25.17 -11.84
C ALA A 214 6.17 -24.57 -13.12
N LEU A 215 5.59 -23.47 -13.61
CA LEU A 215 5.96 -22.86 -14.89
C LEU A 215 7.02 -21.78 -14.75
N GLY A 216 7.12 -21.16 -13.58
CA GLY A 216 8.09 -20.10 -13.27
C GLY A 216 9.52 -20.59 -13.06
N ARG A 217 9.81 -21.88 -13.27
CA ARG A 217 11.19 -22.41 -13.31
C ARG A 217 11.95 -21.99 -14.57
N TRP A 218 11.23 -21.50 -15.58
CA TRP A 218 11.77 -21.00 -16.84
C TRP A 218 11.47 -19.50 -16.98
N ASP A 219 12.42 -18.73 -17.51
CA ASP A 219 12.33 -17.28 -17.70
C ASP A 219 11.02 -16.84 -18.36
N ALA A 220 10.64 -17.51 -19.46
CA ALA A 220 9.42 -17.21 -20.20
C ALA A 220 8.15 -17.49 -19.37
N GLY A 221 8.13 -18.59 -18.61
CA GLY A 221 6.99 -18.92 -17.76
C GLY A 221 6.84 -17.93 -16.61
N ALA A 222 7.96 -17.54 -15.98
CA ALA A 222 7.98 -16.55 -14.91
C ALA A 222 7.50 -15.18 -15.41
N VAL A 223 8.01 -14.69 -16.55
CA VAL A 223 7.62 -13.36 -17.05
C VAL A 223 6.16 -13.30 -17.48
N ILE A 224 5.64 -14.36 -18.13
CA ILE A 224 4.23 -14.42 -18.56
C ILE A 224 3.30 -14.39 -17.34
N LEU A 225 3.61 -15.19 -16.31
CA LEU A 225 2.82 -15.23 -15.09
C LEU A 225 2.90 -13.93 -14.30
N LEU A 226 4.07 -13.28 -14.26
CA LEU A 226 4.22 -11.95 -13.66
C LEU A 226 3.42 -10.89 -14.42
N ILE A 227 3.41 -10.89 -15.75
CA ILE A 227 2.59 -9.97 -16.54
C ILE A 227 1.11 -10.20 -16.26
N ALA A 228 0.65 -11.46 -16.30
CA ALA A 228 -0.75 -11.80 -16.00
C ALA A 228 -1.16 -11.35 -14.59
N TRP A 229 -0.28 -11.58 -13.61
CA TRP A 229 -0.48 -11.12 -12.25
C TRP A 229 -0.50 -9.59 -12.15
N GLY A 230 0.42 -8.90 -12.82
CA GLY A 230 0.48 -7.44 -12.88
C GLY A 230 -0.83 -6.84 -13.41
N VAL A 231 -1.29 -7.31 -14.58
CA VAL A 231 -2.60 -6.88 -15.16
C VAL A 231 -3.73 -7.11 -14.17
N ALA A 232 -3.78 -8.29 -13.55
CA ALA A 232 -4.85 -8.63 -12.61
C ALA A 232 -4.86 -7.72 -11.38
N TYR A 233 -3.70 -7.54 -10.74
CA TYR A 233 -3.59 -6.70 -9.54
C TYR A 233 -3.83 -5.22 -9.86
N GLY A 234 -3.40 -4.74 -11.03
CA GLY A 234 -3.67 -3.39 -11.50
C GLY A 234 -5.15 -3.03 -11.55
N ALA A 235 -6.03 -4.00 -11.84
CA ALA A 235 -7.47 -3.78 -11.86
C ALA A 235 -8.12 -3.74 -10.46
N VAL A 236 -7.47 -4.30 -9.43
CA VAL A 236 -8.04 -4.45 -8.08
C VAL A 236 -8.34 -3.11 -7.39
N PRO A 237 -7.44 -2.10 -7.35
CA PRO A 237 -7.71 -0.83 -6.70
C PRO A 237 -8.97 -0.15 -7.23
N VAL A 238 -9.16 -0.15 -8.55
CA VAL A 238 -10.32 0.49 -9.19
C VAL A 238 -11.60 -0.32 -8.95
N ALA A 239 -11.52 -1.65 -9.03
CA ALA A 239 -12.65 -2.54 -8.72
C ALA A 239 -13.08 -2.54 -7.26
N SER A 240 -12.16 -2.24 -6.33
CA SER A 240 -12.45 -2.17 -4.89
C SER A 240 -13.08 -0.86 -4.42
N GLN A 241 -13.10 0.17 -5.27
CA GLN A 241 -13.67 1.49 -4.97
C GLN A 241 -15.17 1.61 -5.29
N THR A 242 -15.71 0.66 -6.06
CA THR A 242 -17.09 0.64 -6.58
C THR A 242 -17.93 -0.47 -5.96
#